data_AF-A0A924LHU5-F1
#
_entry.id   AF-A0A924LHU5-F1
#
_cell.length_a   1.000
_cell.length_b   1.000
_cell.length_c   1.000
_cell.angle_alpha   90.00
_cell.angle_beta   90.00
_cell.angle_gamma   90.00
#
_symmetry.space_group_name_H-M   'P 1'
#
loop_
_entity.id
_entity.type
_entity.pdbx_description
1 polymer ?
#
loop_
_entity_poly.entity_id
_entity_poly.type
_entity_poly.pdbx_seq_one_letter_code
_entity_poly.pdbx_strand_id
1 'polypeptide(L)' 'MSFPPIHPVLDAALAARLYDEPTPVQSAVLLANADGRDLLVSARTGSGKTV' A
#
# COMPACT_ATOMS: atom_id res chain seq x y z
N MET A 1 10.30 -3.23 3.37
CA MET A 1 9.74 -4.41 2.66
C MET A 1 9.06 -3.86 1.42
N SER A 2 9.34 -4.37 0.22
CA SER A 2 8.71 -3.91 -1.01
C SER A 2 7.22 -4.29 -1.08
N PHE A 3 6.48 -3.70 -2.01
CA PHE A 3 5.10 -4.10 -2.30
C PHE A 3 5.01 -5.61 -2.63
N PRO A 4 3.91 -6.28 -2.24
CA PRO A 4 3.66 -7.65 -2.71
C PRO A 4 3.54 -7.65 -4.25
N PRO A 5 3.67 -8.81 -4.91
CA PRO A 5 3.52 -8.91 -6.35
C PRO A 5 2.18 -8.32 -6.82
N ILE A 6 2.25 -7.21 -7.57
CA ILE A 6 1.11 -6.54 -8.19
C ILE A 6 1.27 -6.56 -9.71
N HIS A 7 0.26 -6.03 -10.41
CA HIS A 7 0.35 -5.91 -11.86
C HIS A 7 1.61 -5.11 -12.29
N PRO A 8 2.42 -5.58 -13.26
CA PRO A 8 3.70 -4.96 -13.60
C PRO A 8 3.63 -3.47 -13.96
N VAL A 9 2.51 -3.04 -14.56
CA VAL A 9 2.29 -1.62 -14.89
C VAL A 9 2.16 -0.76 -13.63
N LEU A 10 1.53 -1.27 -12.57
CA LEU A 10 1.42 -0.56 -11.30
C LEU A 10 2.77 -0.52 -10.58
N ASP A 11 3.51 -1.63 -10.59
CA ASP A 11 4.86 -1.70 -10.03
C ASP A 11 5.80 -0.65 -10.65
N ALA A 12 5.84 -0.59 -11.98
CA ALA A 12 6.61 0.42 -12.72
C ALA A 12 6.15 1.86 -12.41
N ALA A 13 4.84 2.09 -12.25
CA ALA A 13 4.29 3.40 -11.93
C ALA A 13 4.64 3.85 -10.50
N LEU A 14 4.64 2.92 -9.53
CA LEU A 14 5.06 3.19 -8.15
C LEU A 14 6.56 3.52 -8.10
N ALA A 15 7.40 2.70 -8.73
CA ALA A 15 8.85 2.92 -8.79
C ALA A 15 9.20 4.27 -9.45
N ALA A 16 8.52 4.64 -10.55
CA ALA A 16 8.72 5.94 -11.21
C ALA A 16 8.42 7.15 -10.32
N ARG A 17 7.59 6.95 -9.28
CA ARG A 17 7.25 7.97 -8.28
C ARG A 17 8.06 7.83 -6.98
N LEU A 18 9.05 6.93 -6.95
CA LEU A 18 9.85 6.60 -5.78
C LEU A 18 9.02 6.04 -4.62
N TYR A 19 7.98 5.27 -4.93
CA TYR A 19 7.16 4.53 -3.99
C TYR A 19 7.59 3.06 -3.94
N ASP A 20 8.83 2.83 -3.51
CA ASP A 20 9.43 1.49 -3.52
C ASP A 20 8.92 0.59 -2.38
N GLU A 21 8.44 1.21 -1.29
CA GLU A 21 7.95 0.51 -0.10
C GLU A 21 6.60 1.08 0.38
N PRO A 22 5.64 0.22 0.75
CA PRO A 22 4.41 0.66 1.38
C PRO A 22 4.68 1.34 2.72
N THR A 23 3.93 2.40 3.02
CA THR A 23 3.94 3.01 4.34
C THR A 23 3.41 2.03 5.41
N PRO A 24 3.62 2.29 6.71
CA PRO A 24 3.09 1.41 7.75
C PRO A 24 1.58 1.19 7.68
N VAL A 25 0.82 2.23 7.29
CA VAL A 25 -0.64 2.14 7.14
C VAL A 25 -1.02 1.31 5.92
N GLN A 26 -0.30 1.47 4.80
CA GLN A 26 -0.52 0.65 3.59
C GLN A 26 -0.15 -0.81 3.84
N SER A 27 0.96 -1.07 4.52
CA SER A 27 1.39 -2.43 4.89
C SER A 27 0.35 -3.15 5.74
N ALA A 28 -0.29 -2.44 6.68
CA ALA A 28 -1.30 -3.03 7.56
C ALA A 28 -2.57 -3.47 6.81
N VAL A 29 -2.94 -2.80 5.73
CA VAL A 29 -4.13 -3.17 4.93
C VAL A 29 -3.86 -4.29 3.92
N LEU A 30 -2.59 -4.57 3.62
CA LEU A 30 -2.17 -5.65 2.72
C LEU A 30 -2.01 -7.01 3.41
N LEU A 31 -2.31 -7.09 4.72
CA LEU A 31 -2.25 -8.35 5.47
C LEU A 31 -3.30 -9.35 4.97
N ALA A 32 -2.95 -10.64 4.93
CA ALA A 32 -3.83 -11.69 4.41
C ALA A 32 -5.21 -11.78 5.10
N ASN A 33 -5.30 -11.40 6.37
CA ASN A 33 -6.57 -11.38 7.13
C ASN A 33 -7.49 -10.21 6.76
N ALA A 34 -7.00 -9.24 5.99
CA ALA A 34 -7.76 -8.10 5.48
C ALA A 34 -8.29 -8.31 4.05
N ASP A 35 -7.88 -9.38 3.37
CA ASP A 35 -8.27 -9.63 1.98
C ASP A 35 -9.80 -9.74 1.81
N GLY A 36 -10.32 -8.99 0.83
CA GLY A 36 -11.75 -8.89 0.53
C GLY A 36 -12.62 -8.27 1.62
N ARG A 37 -12.04 -7.66 2.68
CA ARG A 37 -12.80 -7.05 3.77
C ARG A 37 -12.83 -5.54 3.67
N ASP A 38 -13.95 -4.96 4.08
CA ASP A 38 -14.02 -3.53 4.37
C ASP A 38 -13.22 -3.22 5.65
N LEU A 39 -12.41 -2.17 5.59
CA LEU A 39 -11.54 -1.76 6.69
C LEU A 39 -11.83 -0.31 7.08
N LEU A 40 -11.94 -0.05 8.38
CA LEU A 40 -11.84 1.30 8.93
C LEU A 40 -10.37 1.61 9.22
N VAL A 41 -9.77 2.47 8.39
CA VAL A 41 -8.35 2.86 8.53
C VAL A 41 -8.26 4.26 9.13
N SER A 42 -7.88 4.35 10.41
CA SER A 42 -7.66 5.63 11.09
C SER A 42 -6.18 6.01 11.04
N ALA A 43 -5.85 7.01 10.23
CA ALA A 43 -4.49 7.53 10.09
C ALA A 43 -4.50 9.02 9.74
N ARG A 44 -3.49 9.77 10.20
CA ARG A 44 -3.34 11.21 9.91
C ARG A 44 -3.10 11.45 8.42
N THR A 45 -3.60 12.56 7.87
CA THR A 45 -3.17 13.04 6.54
C THR A 45 -1.64 13.13 6.45
N GLY A 46 -1.07 12.74 5.30
CA GLY A 46 0.38 12.64 5.13
C GLY A 46 1.01 11.34 5.64
N SER A 47 0.25 10.45 6.29
CA SER A 47 0.71 9.09 6.65
C SER A 47 0.91 8.15 5.45
N GLY A 48 0.53 8.60 4.25
CA GLY A 48 0.53 7.77 3.05
C GLY A 48 -0.59 6.75 3.00
N LYS A 49 -1.72 6.92 3.70
CA LYS A 49 -2.91 6.06 3.51
C LYS A 49 -3.49 6.04 2.08
N THR A 50 -2.98 6.89 1.18
CA THR A 50 -3.43 7.03 -0.22
C THR A 50 -2.22 6.91 -1.12
N VAL A 51 -2.34 6.12 -2.19
CA VAL A 51 -1.35 5.91 -3.25
C VAL A 51 -2.06 5.75 -4.58
#